data_AF-A0A0D1KRP4-F1
#
_entry.id   AF-A0A0D1KRP4-F1
#
_cell.length_a   1.000
_cell.length_b   1.000
_cell.length_c   1.000
_cell.angle_alpha   90.00
_cell.angle_beta   90.00
_cell.angle_gamma   90.00
#
_symmetry.space_group_name_H-M   'P 1'
#
loop_
_entity.id
_entity.type
_entity.pdbx_description
1 polymer ?
#
loop_
_entity_poly.entity_id
_entity_poly.type
_entity_poly.pdbx_seq_one_letter_code
_entity_poly.pdbx_strand_id
1 'polypeptide(L)'
;MEERLQHKKKKRRLKKWVKFTIGLFAILIIVTGAISTYAYIKLNNASKQAHIDLNDNGQSVKRIKEFDPKKDSFTVLLLGIDSRNSKGETVDDARSDANVLVTFNRKNKSATMLSIPRDSYVNIPGYGYDKFTHAHAYGGVKLSAKTIENLLDIPVDYVIESNFDAFKDVVDELNGVSINVKNEKIVNQIKKDTKGKVTLKTGVQTLNGEEALAYVRTRKADTDFQRGQRQMEVLNAIIKKSKSLSSIPAYDDIVDSLGENLKMNLSLNDAIGLFPFITSLKSVDTEQLTGSDMYLYSSRERKKLYYLKLDSEKLEEVKTELKNDIDN
;
A
#
# COMPACT_ATOMS: atom_id res chain seq x y z
N MET A 1 4.40 -80.13 37.33
CA MET A 1 4.44 -78.92 38.17
C MET A 1 4.92 -77.79 37.27
N GLU A 2 4.26 -76.63 37.32
CA GLU A 2 4.41 -75.42 36.47
C GLU A 2 3.50 -75.29 35.23
N GLU A 3 2.23 -75.01 35.47
CA GLU A 3 1.36 -74.32 34.51
C GLU A 3 1.74 -72.82 34.45
N ARG A 4 2.27 -72.37 33.31
CA ARG A 4 2.51 -70.95 33.01
C ARG A 4 1.19 -70.25 32.68
N LEU A 5 0.66 -69.48 33.64
CA LEU A 5 -0.47 -68.56 33.45
C LEU A 5 -0.11 -67.44 32.44
N GLN A 6 -0.55 -67.59 31.19
CA GLN A 6 -0.57 -66.48 30.22
C GLN A 6 -1.66 -65.48 30.59
N HIS A 7 -1.30 -64.37 31.26
CA HIS A 7 -2.15 -63.19 31.35
C HIS A 7 -2.30 -62.54 29.97
N LYS A 8 -3.33 -62.95 29.20
CA LYS A 8 -3.79 -62.19 28.03
C LYS A 8 -4.29 -60.81 28.50
N LYS A 9 -3.48 -59.76 28.28
CA LYS A 9 -3.90 -58.35 28.44
C LYS A 9 -5.18 -58.12 27.64
N LYS A 10 -6.34 -58.04 28.30
CA LYS A 10 -7.63 -57.67 27.67
C LYS A 10 -7.45 -56.28 27.02
N LYS A 11 -7.44 -56.21 25.68
CA LYS A 11 -7.51 -54.94 24.95
C LYS A 11 -8.79 -54.21 25.38
N ARG A 12 -8.66 -53.14 26.19
CA ARG A 12 -9.77 -52.28 26.59
C ARG A 12 -10.39 -51.68 25.31
N ARG A 13 -11.58 -52.17 24.93
CA ARG A 13 -12.31 -51.65 23.77
C ARG A 13 -12.78 -50.22 24.10
N LEU A 14 -12.35 -49.26 23.30
CA LEU A 14 -12.78 -47.86 23.42
C LEU A 14 -14.32 -47.78 23.35
N LYS A 15 -14.92 -47.03 24.28
CA LYS A 15 -16.37 -46.78 24.32
C LYS A 15 -16.82 -46.13 23.01
N LYS A 16 -18.02 -46.46 22.52
CA LYS A 16 -18.55 -45.97 21.22
C LYS A 16 -18.49 -44.43 21.08
N TRP A 17 -18.75 -43.69 22.16
CA TRP A 17 -18.67 -42.22 22.17
C TRP A 17 -17.25 -41.69 21.98
N VAL A 18 -16.21 -42.39 22.46
CA VAL A 18 -14.81 -41.99 22.25
C VAL A 18 -14.39 -42.19 20.79
N LYS A 19 -14.91 -43.20 20.10
CA LYS A 19 -14.68 -43.37 18.66
C LYS A 19 -15.37 -42.27 17.84
N PHE A 20 -16.57 -41.87 18.28
CA PHE A 20 -17.31 -40.78 17.65
C PHE A 20 -16.60 -39.43 17.82
N THR A 21 -16.12 -39.11 19.03
CA THR A 21 -15.37 -37.86 19.27
C THR A 21 -14.05 -37.82 18.51
N ILE A 22 -13.31 -38.93 18.44
CA ILE A 22 -12.09 -39.03 17.62
C ILE A 22 -12.40 -38.84 16.14
N GLY A 23 -13.49 -39.42 15.63
CA GLY A 23 -13.93 -39.24 14.24
C GLY A 23 -14.31 -37.79 13.93
N LEU A 24 -15.05 -37.14 14.81
CA LEU A 24 -15.41 -35.71 14.67
C LEU A 24 -14.17 -34.82 14.66
N PHE A 25 -13.21 -35.09 15.56
CA PHE A 25 -11.97 -34.33 15.65
C PHE A 25 -11.09 -34.54 14.40
N ALA A 26 -11.04 -35.76 13.86
CA ALA A 26 -10.34 -36.06 12.61
C ALA A 26 -10.96 -35.34 11.41
N ILE A 27 -12.30 -35.27 11.33
CA ILE A 27 -13.01 -34.52 10.29
C ILE A 27 -12.73 -33.02 10.42
N LEU A 28 -12.75 -32.47 11.63
CA LEU A 28 -12.39 -31.08 11.89
C LEU A 28 -10.97 -30.77 11.40
N ILE A 29 -9.99 -31.61 11.73
CA ILE A 29 -8.59 -31.45 11.27
C ILE A 29 -8.51 -31.49 9.74
N ILE A 30 -9.23 -32.40 9.09
CA ILE A 30 -9.24 -32.51 7.61
C ILE A 30 -9.86 -31.27 6.98
N VAL A 31 -11.00 -30.79 7.51
CA VAL A 31 -11.67 -29.60 7.02
C VAL A 31 -10.80 -28.35 7.22
N THR A 32 -10.21 -28.17 8.41
CA THR A 32 -9.29 -27.05 8.64
C THR A 32 -8.06 -27.15 7.77
N GLY A 33 -7.47 -28.34 7.60
CA GLY A 33 -6.31 -28.56 6.74
C GLY A 33 -6.60 -28.27 5.26
N ALA A 34 -7.77 -28.66 4.77
CA ALA A 34 -8.21 -28.37 3.41
C ALA A 34 -8.44 -26.87 3.19
N ILE A 35 -9.10 -26.18 4.14
CA ILE A 35 -9.29 -24.72 4.10
C ILE A 35 -7.94 -24.01 4.12
N SER A 36 -7.03 -24.37 5.03
CA SER A 36 -5.70 -23.76 5.11
C SER A 36 -4.86 -24.02 3.86
N THR A 37 -4.94 -25.22 3.26
CA THR A 37 -4.23 -25.55 2.02
C THR A 37 -4.79 -24.75 0.84
N TYR A 38 -6.11 -24.64 0.74
CA TYR A 38 -6.78 -23.83 -0.29
C TYR A 38 -6.39 -22.35 -0.17
N ALA A 39 -6.48 -21.78 1.04
CA ALA A 39 -6.04 -20.42 1.32
C ALA A 39 -4.56 -20.23 0.95
N TYR A 40 -3.67 -21.16 1.33
CA TYR A 40 -2.25 -21.10 0.99
C TYR A 40 -1.99 -21.10 -0.53
N ILE A 41 -2.63 -22.01 -1.28
CA ILE A 41 -2.49 -22.07 -2.74
C ILE A 41 -3.00 -20.78 -3.39
N LYS A 42 -4.13 -20.25 -2.92
CA LYS A 42 -4.74 -19.02 -3.42
C LYS A 42 -3.85 -17.80 -3.16
N LEU A 43 -3.37 -17.63 -1.93
CA LEU A 43 -2.42 -16.60 -1.54
C LEU A 43 -1.14 -16.66 -2.38
N ASN A 44 -0.62 -17.86 -2.64
CA ASN A 44 0.59 -18.03 -3.46
C ASN A 44 0.36 -17.64 -4.93
N ASN A 45 -0.82 -17.94 -5.48
CA ASN A 45 -1.17 -17.57 -6.85
C ASN A 45 -1.41 -16.06 -6.99
N ALA A 46 -2.16 -15.44 -6.07
CA ALA A 46 -2.37 -14.00 -6.02
C ALA A 46 -1.04 -13.25 -5.82
N SER A 47 -0.18 -13.74 -4.92
CA SER A 47 1.15 -13.17 -4.69
C SER A 47 2.03 -13.23 -5.93
N LYS A 48 1.94 -14.28 -6.76
CA LYS A 48 2.71 -14.38 -8.01
C LYS A 48 2.21 -13.42 -9.09
N GLN A 49 0.90 -13.15 -9.13
CA GLN A 49 0.31 -12.21 -10.08
C GLN A 49 0.61 -10.75 -9.71
N ALA A 50 0.69 -10.45 -8.41
CA ALA A 50 1.00 -9.13 -7.92
C ALA A 50 2.51 -8.81 -7.85
N HIS A 51 3.41 -9.80 -7.97
CA HIS A 51 4.83 -9.59 -7.66
C HIS A 51 5.56 -8.63 -8.64
N ILE A 52 6.36 -7.71 -8.10
CA ILE A 52 7.31 -6.87 -8.86
C ILE A 52 8.73 -7.06 -8.33
N ASP A 53 9.69 -7.26 -9.21
CA ASP A 53 11.10 -7.26 -8.84
C ASP A 53 11.70 -5.84 -8.85
N LEU A 54 12.16 -5.35 -7.69
CA LEU A 54 12.87 -4.06 -7.58
C LEU A 54 14.33 -4.15 -8.05
N ASN A 55 14.96 -5.31 -7.91
CA ASN A 55 16.27 -5.67 -8.47
C ASN A 55 16.43 -7.20 -8.50
N ASP A 56 17.57 -7.68 -8.99
CA ASP A 56 17.88 -9.11 -9.13
C ASP A 56 17.78 -9.89 -7.79
N ASN A 57 17.83 -9.19 -6.65
CA ASN A 57 17.76 -9.75 -5.30
C ASN A 57 16.53 -9.30 -4.49
N GLY A 58 15.57 -8.59 -5.09
CA GLY A 58 14.36 -8.06 -4.44
C GLY A 58 14.53 -6.98 -3.35
N GLN A 59 15.73 -6.44 -3.10
CA GLN A 59 16.03 -5.52 -1.98
C GLN A 59 16.52 -4.14 -2.44
N SER A 60 16.21 -3.09 -1.68
CA SER A 60 16.78 -1.75 -1.91
C SER A 60 18.31 -1.78 -1.97
N VAL A 61 18.91 -1.08 -2.93
CA VAL A 61 20.39 -0.95 -3.01
C VAL A 61 20.99 -0.12 -1.88
N LYS A 62 20.14 0.59 -1.12
CA LYS A 62 20.53 1.36 0.07
C LYS A 62 20.48 0.51 1.35
N ARG A 63 19.95 -0.72 1.32
CA ARG A 63 20.04 -1.68 2.43
C ARG A 63 21.36 -2.43 2.35
N ILE A 64 22.32 -2.03 3.19
CA ILE A 64 23.67 -2.62 3.24
C ILE A 64 23.76 -3.77 4.26
N LYS A 65 22.77 -3.90 5.17
CA LYS A 65 22.69 -4.93 6.20
C LYS A 65 21.49 -5.84 5.97
N GLU A 66 21.53 -7.03 6.57
CA GLU A 66 20.38 -7.94 6.63
C GLU A 66 19.16 -7.20 7.21
N PHE A 67 18.02 -7.32 6.53
CA PHE A 67 16.79 -6.58 6.79
C PHE A 67 15.67 -7.56 7.09
N ASP A 68 15.08 -7.46 8.29
CA ASP A 68 13.90 -8.21 8.71
C ASP A 68 12.76 -7.23 8.98
N PRO A 69 11.76 -7.13 8.10
CA PRO A 69 10.65 -6.17 8.26
C PRO A 69 9.81 -6.43 9.51
N LYS A 70 9.97 -7.58 10.19
CA LYS A 70 9.32 -7.88 11.47
C LYS A 70 10.01 -7.20 12.66
N LYS A 71 11.29 -6.84 12.51
CA LYS A 71 12.13 -6.25 13.56
C LYS A 71 12.55 -4.82 13.23
N ASP A 72 12.88 -4.57 11.98
CA ASP A 72 13.49 -3.33 11.52
C ASP A 72 12.44 -2.36 10.98
N SER A 73 12.70 -1.06 11.18
CA SER A 73 11.95 0.02 10.55
C SER A 73 12.11 -0.06 9.03
N PHE A 74 11.03 0.20 8.29
CA PHE A 74 10.96 -0.06 6.85
C PHE A 74 10.18 1.01 6.10
N THR A 75 10.36 1.09 4.79
CA THR A 75 9.66 2.04 3.93
C THR A 75 8.78 1.34 2.90
N VAL A 76 7.66 1.98 2.56
CA VAL A 76 6.73 1.54 1.53
C VAL A 76 6.41 2.71 0.62
N LEU A 77 6.77 2.63 -0.65
CA LEU A 77 6.36 3.60 -1.67
C LEU A 77 5.00 3.20 -2.24
N LEU A 78 4.00 4.07 -2.13
CA LEU A 78 2.69 3.90 -2.70
C LEU A 78 2.59 4.71 -4.01
N LEU A 79 2.31 4.03 -5.11
CA LEU A 79 2.16 4.60 -6.45
C LEU A 79 0.74 4.39 -6.94
N GLY A 80 0.01 5.48 -7.15
CA GLY A 80 -1.32 5.46 -7.77
C GLY A 80 -1.21 5.78 -9.26
N ILE A 81 -1.58 4.82 -10.11
CA ILE A 81 -1.58 4.96 -11.57
C ILE A 81 -2.98 5.24 -12.11
N ASP A 82 -3.09 6.21 -13.03
CA ASP A 82 -4.32 6.45 -13.80
C ASP A 82 -4.31 5.56 -15.05
N SER A 83 -4.48 4.24 -14.87
CA SER A 83 -4.60 3.29 -15.98
C SER A 83 -6.04 3.30 -16.52
N ARG A 84 -6.51 4.44 -17.03
CA ARG A 84 -7.67 4.40 -17.91
C ARG A 84 -7.26 3.58 -19.13
N ASN A 85 -7.92 2.43 -19.34
CA ASN A 85 -7.86 1.55 -20.51
C ASN A 85 -8.04 2.33 -21.83
N SER A 86 -7.03 3.13 -22.17
CA SER A 86 -6.92 3.91 -23.37
C SER A 86 -6.23 2.98 -24.35
N LYS A 87 -7.06 2.30 -25.15
CA LYS A 87 -6.67 1.39 -26.23
C LYS A 87 -5.29 1.73 -26.80
N GLY A 88 -4.25 1.01 -26.38
CA GLY A 88 -2.90 1.08 -26.96
C GLY A 88 -1.77 1.56 -26.05
N GLU A 89 -2.04 2.08 -24.85
CA GLU A 89 -0.97 2.36 -23.86
C GLU A 89 -0.81 1.15 -22.93
N THR A 90 0.42 0.64 -22.81
CA THR A 90 0.71 -0.43 -21.85
C THR A 90 0.72 0.14 -20.43
N VAL A 91 0.53 -0.69 -19.40
CA VAL A 91 0.62 -0.24 -17.98
C VAL A 91 1.99 0.40 -17.69
N ASP A 92 3.00 0.08 -18.49
CA ASP A 92 4.36 0.62 -18.40
C ASP A 92 4.51 2.06 -18.93
N ASP A 93 3.51 2.59 -19.67
CA ASP A 93 3.48 3.98 -20.15
C ASP A 93 2.70 4.91 -19.21
N ALA A 94 2.05 4.35 -18.18
CA ALA A 94 1.21 5.11 -17.26
C ALA A 94 2.07 6.04 -16.38
N ARG A 95 1.51 7.19 -16.03
CA ARG A 95 2.13 8.15 -15.09
C ARG A 95 1.64 7.88 -13.67
N SER A 96 2.54 7.95 -12.70
CA SER A 96 2.17 7.87 -11.28
C SER A 96 1.71 9.25 -10.80
N ASP A 97 0.40 9.38 -10.57
CA ASP A 97 -0.27 10.65 -10.26
C ASP A 97 -0.48 10.86 -8.75
N ALA A 98 -0.38 9.78 -7.97
CA ALA A 98 -0.31 9.78 -6.51
C ALA A 98 0.99 9.09 -6.08
N ASN A 99 1.82 9.78 -5.30
CA ASN A 99 3.12 9.26 -4.87
C ASN A 99 3.28 9.57 -3.38
N VAL A 100 3.21 8.54 -2.55
CA VAL A 100 3.33 8.68 -1.09
C VAL A 100 4.36 7.67 -0.60
N LEU A 101 5.43 8.14 0.01
CA LEU A 101 6.36 7.27 0.73
C LEU A 101 5.89 7.16 2.18
N VAL A 102 5.78 5.96 2.72
CA VAL A 102 5.46 5.72 4.12
C VAL A 102 6.66 5.11 4.80
N THR A 103 7.19 5.77 5.82
CA THR A 103 8.25 5.23 6.68
C THR A 103 7.62 4.71 7.96
N PHE A 104 7.85 3.45 8.27
CA PHE A 104 7.34 2.79 9.46
C PHE A 104 8.45 2.63 10.49
N ASN A 105 8.31 3.29 11.63
CA ASN A 105 9.24 3.15 12.75
C ASN A 105 8.77 2.04 13.70
N ARG A 106 9.52 0.93 13.75
CA ARG A 106 9.18 -0.25 14.58
C ARG A 106 9.27 0.04 16.08
N LYS A 107 10.30 0.77 16.52
CA LYS A 107 10.58 1.03 17.94
C LYS A 107 9.56 1.96 18.57
N ASN A 108 9.26 3.07 17.91
CA ASN A 108 8.31 4.08 18.35
C ASN A 108 6.86 3.67 18.07
N LYS A 109 6.66 2.70 17.16
CA LYS A 109 5.34 2.31 16.63
C LYS A 109 4.65 3.51 15.99
N SER A 110 5.37 4.27 15.18
CA SER A 110 4.86 5.41 14.43
C SER A 110 5.04 5.17 12.93
N ALA A 111 4.32 5.95 12.12
CA ALA A 111 4.54 5.99 10.70
C ALA A 111 4.54 7.45 10.22
N THR A 112 5.40 7.76 9.26
CA THR A 112 5.50 9.08 8.64
C THR A 112 5.17 8.95 7.16
N MET A 113 4.11 9.61 6.71
CA MET A 113 3.71 9.64 5.30
C MET A 113 4.27 10.90 4.63
N LEU A 114 5.08 10.75 3.59
CA LEU A 114 5.59 11.84 2.77
C LEU A 114 4.87 11.87 1.43
N SER A 115 4.13 12.93 1.14
CA SER A 115 3.62 13.19 -0.21
C SER A 115 4.72 13.77 -1.10
N ILE A 116 4.98 13.11 -2.24
CA ILE A 116 5.90 13.57 -3.29
C ILE A 116 5.08 14.13 -4.45
N PRO A 117 5.14 15.45 -4.71
CA PRO A 117 4.45 16.04 -5.85
C PRO A 117 4.91 15.41 -7.17
N ARG A 118 3.96 15.08 -8.04
CA ARG A 118 4.24 14.39 -9.31
C ARG A 118 5.15 15.21 -10.25
N ASP A 119 5.07 16.54 -10.14
CA ASP A 119 5.78 17.50 -10.99
C ASP A 119 7.14 17.92 -10.39
N SER A 120 7.57 17.32 -9.27
CA SER A 120 8.88 17.58 -8.65
C SER A 120 10.03 17.37 -9.62
N TYR A 121 10.90 18.37 -9.75
CA TYR A 121 12.09 18.33 -10.60
C TYR A 121 13.23 17.59 -9.90
N VAL A 122 13.44 16.33 -10.31
CA VAL A 122 14.33 15.40 -9.63
C VAL A 122 15.24 14.70 -10.64
N ASN A 123 16.40 14.23 -10.18
CA ASN A 123 17.32 13.47 -11.03
C ASN A 123 16.84 12.02 -11.16
N ILE A 124 16.39 11.64 -12.35
CA ILE A 124 15.96 10.28 -12.70
C ILE A 124 17.18 9.50 -13.21
N PRO A 125 17.58 8.39 -12.55
CA PRO A 125 18.75 7.61 -12.94
C PRO A 125 18.72 7.15 -14.40
N GLY A 126 19.76 7.50 -15.17
CA GLY A 126 19.85 7.17 -16.60
C GLY A 126 19.10 8.11 -17.54
N TYR A 127 18.30 9.05 -17.02
CA TYR A 127 17.50 9.99 -17.82
C TYR A 127 17.77 11.47 -17.50
N GLY A 128 18.46 11.77 -16.40
CA GLY A 128 18.75 13.12 -15.95
C GLY A 128 17.57 13.77 -15.23
N TYR A 129 17.57 15.10 -15.12
CA TYR A 129 16.53 15.81 -14.39
C TYR A 129 15.22 15.92 -15.18
N ASP A 130 14.12 15.48 -14.57
CA ASP A 130 12.78 15.62 -15.12
C ASP A 130 11.73 15.54 -13.98
N LYS A 131 10.44 15.49 -14.34
CA LYS A 131 9.35 15.31 -13.36
C LYS A 131 9.39 13.93 -12.74
N PHE A 132 9.18 13.83 -11.43
CA PHE A 132 9.10 12.54 -10.74
C PHE A 132 8.14 11.55 -11.42
N THR A 133 6.95 11.99 -11.84
CA THR A 133 5.95 11.14 -12.51
C THR A 133 6.45 10.47 -13.80
N HIS A 134 7.48 11.02 -14.43
CA HIS A 134 8.10 10.44 -15.61
C HIS A 134 9.01 9.24 -15.28
N ALA A 135 9.51 9.11 -14.04
CA ALA A 135 10.30 7.95 -13.64
C ALA A 135 9.52 6.64 -13.84
N HIS A 136 8.22 6.66 -13.53
CA HIS A 136 7.33 5.55 -13.78
C HIS A 136 7.18 5.26 -15.28
N ALA A 137 6.90 6.28 -16.10
CA ALA A 137 6.78 6.10 -17.55
C ALA A 137 8.09 5.67 -18.24
N TYR A 138 9.24 5.82 -17.59
CA TYR A 138 10.56 5.50 -18.18
C TYR A 138 11.09 4.12 -17.77
N GLY A 139 10.67 3.61 -16.61
CA GLY A 139 11.20 2.36 -16.06
C GLY A 139 10.35 1.77 -14.95
N GLY A 140 9.06 2.09 -14.95
CA GLY A 140 8.03 1.60 -14.04
C GLY A 140 8.35 1.86 -12.57
N VAL A 141 7.84 0.95 -11.75
CA VAL A 141 8.04 0.90 -10.30
C VAL A 141 9.52 0.95 -9.91
N LYS A 142 10.38 0.19 -10.60
CA LYS A 142 11.81 0.07 -10.28
C LYS A 142 12.53 1.41 -10.39
N LEU A 143 12.31 2.15 -11.47
CA LEU A 143 12.95 3.45 -11.65
C LEU A 143 12.35 4.52 -10.72
N SER A 144 11.06 4.43 -10.42
CA SER A 144 10.38 5.31 -9.46
C SER A 144 10.98 5.17 -8.06
N ALA A 145 11.12 3.92 -7.58
CA ALA A 145 11.77 3.61 -6.30
C ALA A 145 13.20 4.16 -6.25
N LYS A 146 14.03 3.85 -7.26
CA LYS A 146 15.42 4.31 -7.34
C LYS A 146 15.55 5.84 -7.38
N THR A 147 14.59 6.52 -7.98
CA THR A 147 14.54 7.99 -8.00
C THR A 147 14.29 8.55 -6.60
N ILE A 148 13.38 7.93 -5.83
CA ILE A 148 13.14 8.30 -4.42
C ILE A 148 14.34 7.99 -3.54
N GLU A 149 14.96 6.82 -3.70
CA GLU A 149 16.17 6.45 -2.96
C GLU A 149 17.30 7.46 -3.18
N ASN A 150 17.45 7.98 -4.39
CA ASN A 150 18.46 9.00 -4.69
C ASN A 150 18.06 10.38 -4.19
N LEU A 151 16.78 10.74 -4.26
CA LEU A 151 16.28 12.02 -3.79
C LEU A 151 16.41 12.16 -2.27
N LEU A 152 15.97 11.13 -1.55
CA LEU A 152 15.85 11.15 -0.09
C LEU A 152 17.04 10.50 0.63
N ASP A 153 17.88 9.77 -0.09
CA ASP A 153 19.04 9.06 0.46
C ASP A 153 18.67 8.06 1.58
N ILE A 154 17.55 7.35 1.38
CA ILE A 154 17.02 6.29 2.25
C ILE A 154 16.60 5.08 1.40
N PRO A 155 16.52 3.87 1.97
CA PRO A 155 16.01 2.72 1.24
C PRO A 155 14.52 2.84 0.93
N VAL A 156 14.11 2.30 -0.22
CA VAL A 156 12.71 1.98 -0.54
C VAL A 156 12.55 0.46 -0.50
N ASP A 157 12.07 -0.07 0.63
CA ASP A 157 12.03 -1.53 0.85
C ASP A 157 10.90 -2.20 0.10
N TYR A 158 9.74 -1.56 0.12
CA TYR A 158 8.56 -2.04 -0.56
C TYR A 158 7.97 -0.98 -1.49
N VAL A 159 7.33 -1.45 -2.55
CA VAL A 159 6.52 -0.63 -3.44
C VAL A 159 5.18 -1.31 -3.63
N ILE A 160 4.12 -0.51 -3.59
CA ILE A 160 2.76 -0.91 -3.92
C ILE A 160 2.29 0.03 -5.05
N GLU A 161 2.04 -0.53 -6.22
CA GLU A 161 1.38 0.12 -7.34
C GLU A 161 -0.09 -0.28 -7.35
N SER A 162 -0.99 0.69 -7.40
CA SER A 162 -2.42 0.42 -7.51
C SER A 162 -3.08 1.33 -8.53
N ASN A 163 -4.06 0.78 -9.25
CA ASN A 163 -4.94 1.57 -10.09
C ASN A 163 -6.17 2.07 -9.29
N PHE A 164 -7.04 2.82 -9.97
CA PHE A 164 -8.25 3.36 -9.35
C PHE A 164 -9.28 2.30 -8.95
N ASP A 165 -9.31 1.15 -9.61
CA ASP A 165 -10.25 0.09 -9.28
C ASP A 165 -9.83 -0.58 -7.97
N ALA A 166 -8.56 -0.99 -7.83
CA ALA A 166 -8.01 -1.48 -6.55
C ALA A 166 -8.26 -0.51 -5.40
N PHE A 167 -8.03 0.80 -5.61
CA PHE A 167 -8.28 1.79 -4.57
C PHE A 167 -9.74 1.82 -4.10
N LYS A 168 -10.70 1.77 -5.03
CA LYS A 168 -12.13 1.76 -4.68
C LYS A 168 -12.48 0.48 -3.91
N ASP A 169 -12.01 -0.67 -4.41
CA ASP A 169 -12.29 -1.97 -3.83
C ASP A 169 -11.80 -2.06 -2.38
N VAL A 170 -10.59 -1.57 -2.07
CA VAL A 170 -10.10 -1.48 -0.67
C VAL A 170 -11.03 -0.67 0.20
N VAL A 171 -11.47 0.50 -0.27
CA VAL A 171 -12.33 1.40 0.52
C VAL A 171 -13.71 0.77 0.74
N ASP A 172 -14.29 0.14 -0.29
CA ASP A 172 -15.60 -0.49 -0.23
C ASP A 172 -15.60 -1.73 0.69
N GLU A 173 -14.54 -2.54 0.65
CA GLU A 173 -14.40 -3.71 1.52
C GLU A 173 -14.24 -3.32 2.99
N LEU A 174 -13.65 -2.15 3.25
CA LEU A 174 -13.62 -1.55 4.58
C LEU A 174 -14.98 -0.95 5.00
N ASN A 175 -16.02 -1.08 4.18
CA ASN A 175 -17.33 -0.42 4.34
C ASN A 175 -17.21 1.11 4.42
N GLY A 176 -16.34 1.67 3.57
CA GLY A 176 -16.07 3.09 3.46
C GLY A 176 -15.16 3.66 4.55
N VAL A 177 -14.72 4.90 4.32
CA VAL A 177 -13.80 5.64 5.18
C VAL A 177 -14.37 6.97 5.64
N SER A 178 -14.17 7.32 6.91
CA SER A 178 -14.68 8.58 7.47
C SER A 178 -13.75 9.74 7.15
N ILE A 179 -14.27 10.75 6.43
CA ILE A 179 -13.52 11.94 5.98
C ILE A 179 -14.29 13.20 6.38
N ASN A 180 -13.56 14.23 6.82
CA ASN A 180 -14.12 15.54 7.12
C ASN A 180 -13.93 16.50 5.94
N VAL A 181 -14.94 16.64 5.10
CA VAL A 181 -14.87 17.53 3.93
C VAL A 181 -15.07 18.97 4.39
N LYS A 182 -13.97 19.72 4.54
CA LYS A 182 -13.98 21.06 5.15
C LYS A 182 -14.53 22.17 4.26
N ASN A 183 -14.51 22.00 2.93
CA ASN A 183 -14.71 23.11 1.99
C ASN A 183 -15.79 22.79 0.94
N GLU A 184 -16.78 23.68 0.82
CA GLU A 184 -17.85 23.58 -0.16
C GLU A 184 -17.35 23.69 -1.62
N LYS A 185 -16.22 24.39 -1.85
CA LYS A 185 -15.57 24.41 -3.17
C LYS A 185 -15.16 23.01 -3.63
N ILE A 186 -14.68 22.17 -2.73
CA ILE A 186 -14.30 20.78 -3.03
C ILE A 186 -15.56 19.99 -3.43
N VAL A 187 -16.64 20.13 -2.66
CA VAL A 187 -17.93 19.48 -2.95
C VAL A 187 -18.45 19.85 -4.33
N ASN A 188 -18.50 21.15 -4.64
CA ASN A 188 -18.98 21.64 -5.93
C ASN A 188 -18.09 21.20 -7.08
N GLN A 189 -16.77 21.19 -6.87
CA GLN A 189 -15.82 20.76 -7.88
C GLN A 189 -15.93 19.25 -8.17
N ILE A 190 -16.08 18.41 -7.14
CA ILE A 190 -16.32 16.96 -7.28
C ILE A 190 -17.60 16.73 -8.10
N LYS A 191 -18.69 17.42 -7.76
CA LYS A 191 -19.96 17.31 -8.48
C LYS A 191 -19.78 17.68 -9.95
N LYS A 192 -19.00 18.73 -10.25
CA LYS A 192 -18.69 19.15 -11.62
C LYS A 192 -17.84 18.13 -12.37
N ASP A 193 -16.74 17.67 -11.77
CA ASP A 193 -15.78 16.76 -12.41
C ASP A 193 -16.37 15.37 -12.67
N THR A 194 -17.30 14.93 -11.81
CA THR A 194 -18.01 13.65 -11.95
C THR A 194 -19.31 13.75 -12.75
N LYS A 195 -19.63 14.93 -13.31
CA LYS A 195 -20.89 15.21 -14.02
C LYS A 195 -22.13 14.87 -13.20
N GLY A 196 -22.08 15.15 -11.90
CA GLY A 196 -23.17 14.92 -10.95
C GLY A 196 -23.28 13.51 -10.39
N LYS A 197 -22.44 12.57 -10.81
CA LYS A 197 -22.46 11.19 -10.30
C LYS A 197 -22.10 11.09 -8.83
N VAL A 198 -21.13 11.89 -8.38
CA VAL A 198 -20.72 11.96 -6.97
C VAL A 198 -21.15 13.29 -6.39
N THR A 199 -21.88 13.26 -5.29
CA THR A 199 -22.28 14.44 -4.54
C THR A 199 -21.93 14.26 -3.07
N LEU A 200 -20.96 15.04 -2.60
CA LEU A 200 -20.56 15.06 -1.19
C LEU A 200 -21.26 16.19 -0.43
N LYS A 201 -21.18 16.17 0.90
CA LYS A 201 -21.53 17.30 1.76
C LYS A 201 -20.31 17.80 2.52
N THR A 202 -20.37 19.01 3.06
CA THR A 202 -19.37 19.48 4.02
C THR A 202 -19.57 18.80 5.38
N GLY A 203 -18.48 18.66 6.14
CA GLY A 203 -18.46 17.96 7.43
C GLY A 203 -18.01 16.50 7.34
N VAL A 204 -18.15 15.79 8.45
CA VAL A 204 -17.76 14.38 8.58
C VAL A 204 -18.78 13.49 7.90
N GLN A 205 -18.33 12.65 6.97
CA GLN A 205 -19.16 11.65 6.32
C GLN A 205 -18.33 10.41 5.96
N THR A 206 -18.99 9.27 5.81
CA THR A 206 -18.35 8.03 5.34
C THR A 206 -18.39 8.01 3.83
N LEU A 207 -17.23 7.96 3.19
CA LEU A 207 -17.09 7.87 1.74
C LEU A 207 -16.90 6.41 1.32
N ASN A 208 -17.69 5.96 0.35
CA ASN A 208 -17.42 4.71 -0.37
C ASN A 208 -16.24 4.87 -1.35
N GLY A 209 -15.87 3.82 -2.07
CA GLY A 209 -14.75 3.81 -3.00
C GLY A 209 -14.86 4.89 -4.07
N GLU A 210 -16.01 5.00 -4.76
CA GLU A 210 -16.21 6.00 -5.82
C GLU A 210 -16.12 7.43 -5.27
N GLU A 211 -16.72 7.69 -4.11
CA GLU A 211 -16.69 8.97 -3.41
C GLU A 211 -15.28 9.35 -2.94
N ALA A 212 -14.56 8.40 -2.33
CA ALA A 212 -13.18 8.58 -1.87
C ALA A 212 -12.24 8.84 -3.05
N LEU A 213 -12.44 8.13 -4.17
CA LEU A 213 -11.64 8.32 -5.38
C LEU A 213 -11.86 9.71 -5.96
N ALA A 214 -13.12 10.16 -6.05
CA ALA A 214 -13.44 11.51 -6.50
C ALA A 214 -12.83 12.57 -5.58
N TYR A 215 -12.83 12.32 -4.27
CA TYR A 215 -12.24 13.21 -3.28
C TYR A 215 -10.72 13.38 -3.46
N VAL A 216 -9.96 12.29 -3.62
CA VAL A 216 -8.49 12.35 -3.80
C VAL A 216 -8.06 12.83 -5.18
N ARG A 217 -8.91 12.70 -6.21
CA ARG A 217 -8.62 13.15 -7.58
C ARG A 217 -8.93 14.61 -7.84
N THR A 218 -9.74 15.26 -7.00
CA THR A 218 -10.17 16.63 -7.26
C THR A 218 -8.98 17.59 -7.23
N ARG A 219 -8.75 18.30 -8.35
CA ARG A 219 -7.61 19.23 -8.51
C ARG A 219 -8.04 20.69 -8.52
N LYS A 220 -9.05 21.01 -9.33
CA LYS A 220 -9.39 22.40 -9.69
C LYS A 220 -9.98 23.23 -8.55
N ALA A 221 -10.28 22.61 -7.41
CA ALA A 221 -10.71 23.33 -6.23
C ALA A 221 -9.55 24.07 -5.55
N ASP A 222 -8.31 23.55 -5.70
CA ASP A 222 -7.18 23.76 -4.77
C ASP A 222 -5.81 23.53 -5.45
N THR A 223 -4.71 23.63 -4.71
CA THR A 223 -3.33 23.38 -5.20
C THR A 223 -2.97 21.89 -5.29
N ASP A 224 -1.88 21.54 -6.01
CA ASP A 224 -1.34 20.16 -6.04
C ASP A 224 -0.98 19.66 -4.65
N PHE A 225 -0.48 20.55 -3.79
CA PHE A 225 -0.14 20.24 -2.41
C PHE A 225 -1.35 19.79 -1.59
N GLN A 226 -2.47 20.52 -1.70
CA GLN A 226 -3.72 20.14 -1.04
C GLN A 226 -4.33 18.84 -1.60
N ARG A 227 -3.98 18.44 -2.84
CA ARG A 227 -4.31 17.10 -3.33
C ARG A 227 -3.51 16.03 -2.60
N GLY A 228 -2.20 16.22 -2.45
CA GLY A 228 -1.33 15.31 -1.68
C GLY A 228 -1.82 15.13 -0.24
N GLN A 229 -2.23 16.22 0.42
CA GLN A 229 -2.79 16.18 1.78
C GLN A 229 -4.05 15.32 1.86
N ARG A 230 -4.97 15.44 0.89
CA ARG A 230 -6.18 14.60 0.84
C ARG A 230 -5.88 13.13 0.58
N GLN A 231 -4.88 12.83 -0.25
CA GLN A 231 -4.41 11.46 -0.44
C GLN A 231 -3.92 10.85 0.88
N MET A 232 -3.10 11.59 1.63
CA MET A 232 -2.64 11.16 2.96
C MET A 232 -3.78 11.10 4.00
N GLU A 233 -4.76 12.01 3.94
CA GLU A 233 -5.94 11.98 4.80
C GLU A 233 -6.74 10.69 4.59
N VAL A 234 -6.97 10.30 3.33
CA VAL A 234 -7.68 9.06 3.01
C VAL A 234 -6.86 7.83 3.40
N LEU A 235 -5.55 7.80 3.15
CA LEU A 235 -4.68 6.71 3.62
C LEU A 235 -4.71 6.56 5.15
N ASN A 236 -4.68 7.67 5.89
CA ASN A 236 -4.81 7.65 7.34
C ASN A 236 -6.20 7.14 7.77
N ALA A 237 -7.27 7.53 7.07
CA ALA A 237 -8.61 7.03 7.32
C ALA A 237 -8.73 5.51 7.08
N ILE A 238 -8.07 4.99 6.03
CA ILE A 238 -7.94 3.55 5.76
C ILE A 238 -7.24 2.85 6.94
N ILE A 239 -6.08 3.36 7.39
CA ILE A 239 -5.33 2.81 8.54
C ILE A 239 -6.17 2.84 9.83
N LYS A 240 -6.93 3.91 10.07
CA LYS A 240 -7.82 4.01 11.24
C LYS A 240 -8.99 3.03 11.16
N LYS A 241 -9.58 2.89 9.97
CA LYS A 241 -10.70 1.97 9.73
C LYS A 241 -10.23 0.52 9.91
N SER A 242 -9.06 0.16 9.39
CA SER A 242 -8.51 -1.19 9.55
C SER A 242 -8.23 -1.56 11.01
N LYS A 243 -7.77 -0.60 11.85
CA LYS A 243 -7.67 -0.80 13.31
C LYS A 243 -9.00 -1.16 13.97
N SER A 244 -10.09 -0.50 13.55
CA SER A 244 -11.44 -0.77 14.09
C SER A 244 -12.01 -2.12 13.66
N LEU A 245 -11.50 -2.69 12.57
CA LEU A 245 -11.93 -3.96 11.98
C LEU A 245 -11.07 -5.16 12.42
N SER A 246 -10.23 -4.99 13.46
CA SER A 246 -9.36 -6.01 14.08
C SER A 246 -10.08 -7.29 14.59
N SER A 247 -11.37 -7.46 14.28
CA SER A 247 -12.25 -8.55 14.69
C SER A 247 -12.84 -9.40 13.55
N ILE A 248 -12.63 -9.06 12.26
CA ILE A 248 -13.26 -9.80 11.14
C ILE A 248 -12.22 -10.65 10.39
N PRO A 249 -12.52 -11.93 10.07
CA PRO A 249 -11.69 -12.78 9.20
C PRO A 249 -11.74 -12.42 7.69
N ALA A 250 -12.12 -11.19 7.31
CA ALA A 250 -12.36 -10.78 5.92
C ALA A 250 -11.07 -10.35 5.17
N TYR A 251 -9.89 -10.71 5.68
CA TYR A 251 -8.63 -10.38 5.01
C TYR A 251 -8.45 -11.15 3.70
N ASP A 252 -8.98 -12.38 3.63
CA ASP A 252 -8.91 -13.19 2.42
C ASP A 252 -9.66 -12.53 1.25
N ASP A 253 -10.84 -11.93 1.49
CA ASP A 253 -11.65 -11.28 0.45
C ASP A 253 -11.04 -9.95 -0.04
N ILE A 254 -10.45 -9.15 0.86
CA ILE A 254 -9.64 -7.96 0.49
C ILE A 254 -8.48 -8.40 -0.40
N VAL A 255 -7.80 -9.46 -0.02
CA VAL A 255 -6.61 -9.95 -0.72
C VAL A 255 -6.97 -10.54 -2.09
N ASP A 256 -8.09 -11.25 -2.20
CA ASP A 256 -8.59 -11.86 -3.42
C ASP A 256 -9.08 -10.82 -4.45
N SER A 257 -9.69 -9.73 -3.99
CA SER A 257 -10.12 -8.61 -4.84
C SER A 257 -8.94 -7.75 -5.32
N LEU A 258 -7.85 -7.69 -4.56
CA LEU A 258 -6.69 -6.85 -4.90
C LEU A 258 -5.73 -7.48 -5.91
N GLY A 259 -5.69 -8.80 -6.05
CA GLY A 259 -4.65 -9.51 -6.80
C GLY A 259 -4.49 -9.12 -8.28
N GLU A 260 -5.56 -8.66 -8.95
CA GLU A 260 -5.52 -8.27 -10.37
C GLU A 260 -5.20 -6.79 -10.61
N ASN A 261 -5.45 -5.92 -9.62
CA ASN A 261 -5.40 -4.46 -9.76
C ASN A 261 -4.31 -3.78 -8.91
N LEU A 262 -3.59 -4.58 -8.13
CA LEU A 262 -2.51 -4.15 -7.25
C LEU A 262 -1.26 -4.97 -7.54
N LYS A 263 -0.14 -4.27 -7.71
CA LYS A 263 1.18 -4.88 -7.84
C LYS A 263 2.06 -4.47 -6.67
N MET A 264 2.84 -5.38 -6.11
CA MET A 264 3.76 -5.13 -5.01
C MET A 264 4.98 -6.06 -5.06
N ASN A 265 6.14 -5.62 -4.57
CA ASN A 265 7.32 -6.50 -4.42
C ASN A 265 7.29 -7.34 -3.12
N LEU A 266 6.36 -7.03 -2.24
CA LEU A 266 6.06 -7.72 -1.00
C LEU A 266 5.25 -9.00 -1.28
N SER A 267 5.58 -10.12 -0.62
CA SER A 267 4.68 -11.28 -0.69
C SER A 267 3.41 -10.97 0.11
N LEU A 268 2.28 -11.50 -0.36
CA LEU A 268 0.99 -11.27 0.28
C LEU A 268 0.94 -11.77 1.74
N ASN A 269 1.64 -12.88 2.01
CA ASN A 269 1.80 -13.42 3.36
C ASN A 269 2.61 -12.48 4.25
N ASP A 270 3.67 -11.87 3.72
CA ASP A 270 4.46 -10.88 4.47
C ASP A 270 3.63 -9.61 4.72
N ALA A 271 2.80 -9.18 3.75
CA ALA A 271 1.89 -8.05 3.92
C ALA A 271 0.91 -8.28 5.08
N ILE A 272 0.29 -9.47 5.12
CA ILE A 272 -0.58 -9.90 6.21
C ILE A 272 0.21 -9.96 7.53
N GLY A 273 1.47 -10.43 7.49
CA GLY A 273 2.35 -10.46 8.65
C GLY A 273 2.70 -9.08 9.23
N LEU A 274 2.62 -8.01 8.43
CA LEU A 274 2.82 -6.63 8.87
C LEU A 274 1.56 -6.01 9.49
N PHE A 275 0.38 -6.57 9.21
CA PHE A 275 -0.90 -6.03 9.64
C PHE A 275 -1.02 -5.82 11.18
N PRO A 276 -0.60 -6.76 12.04
CA PRO A 276 -0.63 -6.55 13.49
C PRO A 276 0.20 -5.34 13.93
N PHE A 277 1.33 -5.09 13.26
CA PHE A 277 2.15 -3.92 13.54
C PHE A 277 1.47 -2.62 13.08
N ILE A 278 0.93 -2.58 11.85
CA ILE A 278 0.22 -1.41 11.30
C ILE A 278 -0.97 -1.02 12.18
N THR A 279 -1.74 -2.00 12.66
CA THR A 279 -2.85 -1.73 13.58
C THR A 279 -2.39 -1.27 14.97
N SER A 280 -1.17 -1.62 15.39
CA SER A 280 -0.59 -1.21 16.67
C SER A 280 0.07 0.18 16.66
N LEU A 281 0.09 0.88 15.52
CA LEU A 281 0.69 2.21 15.40
C LEU A 281 0.05 3.20 16.38
N LYS A 282 0.88 3.98 17.07
CA LYS A 282 0.49 5.03 18.03
C LYS A 282 0.21 6.36 17.35
N SER A 283 1.05 6.74 16.39
CA SER A 283 0.90 7.96 15.58
C SER A 283 1.06 7.65 14.10
N VAL A 284 0.46 8.51 13.28
CA VAL A 284 0.69 8.56 11.84
C VAL A 284 0.83 10.03 11.49
N ASP A 285 2.06 10.45 11.24
CA ASP A 285 2.45 11.81 10.94
C ASP A 285 2.50 12.00 9.41
N THR A 286 2.37 13.24 8.95
CA THR A 286 2.30 13.56 7.52
C THR A 286 3.22 14.71 7.17
N GLU A 287 4.08 14.48 6.20
CA GLU A 287 5.01 15.44 5.64
C GLU A 287 4.71 15.67 4.15
N GLN A 288 5.13 16.83 3.66
CA GLN A 288 4.95 17.19 2.28
C GLN A 288 6.16 17.94 1.75
N LEU A 289 6.72 17.47 0.63
CA LEU A 289 7.70 18.24 -0.10
C LEU A 289 7.03 19.46 -0.72
N THR A 290 7.58 20.64 -0.43
CA THR A 290 7.16 21.92 -0.99
C THR A 290 8.21 22.46 -1.96
N GLY A 291 7.88 23.54 -2.64
CA GLY A 291 8.78 24.12 -3.63
C GLY A 291 8.20 25.33 -4.33
N SER A 292 8.89 25.76 -5.37
CA SER A 292 8.52 26.90 -6.20
C SER A 292 8.28 26.48 -7.65
N ASP A 293 7.43 27.26 -8.32
CA ASP A 293 7.09 27.05 -9.72
C ASP A 293 8.30 27.32 -10.63
N MET A 294 8.55 26.39 -11.55
CA MET A 294 9.63 26.49 -12.53
C MET A 294 9.11 26.08 -13.91
N TYR A 295 9.53 26.77 -14.98
CA TYR A 295 9.14 26.43 -16.35
C TYR A 295 10.37 26.21 -17.20
N LEU A 296 10.55 24.99 -17.70
CA LEU A 296 11.69 24.62 -18.55
C LEU A 296 11.18 24.10 -19.90
N TYR A 297 11.97 24.34 -20.96
CA TYR A 297 11.68 23.75 -22.26
C TYR A 297 12.10 22.27 -22.24
N SER A 298 11.14 21.39 -22.48
CA SER A 298 11.43 19.96 -22.63
C SER A 298 11.66 19.66 -24.10
N SER A 299 12.88 19.27 -24.46
CA SER A 299 13.23 18.82 -25.82
C SER A 299 12.45 17.58 -26.24
N ARG A 300 12.10 16.71 -25.28
CA ARG A 300 11.31 15.49 -25.51
C ARG A 300 9.86 15.81 -25.89
N GLU A 301 9.26 16.76 -25.19
CA GLU A 301 7.85 17.16 -25.39
C GLU A 301 7.69 18.37 -26.32
N ARG A 302 8.80 18.92 -26.80
CA ARG A 302 8.92 20.09 -27.69
C ARG A 302 8.13 21.31 -27.24
N LYS A 303 7.97 21.49 -25.93
CA LYS A 303 7.19 22.59 -25.32
C LYS A 303 7.74 22.97 -23.95
N LYS A 304 7.35 24.15 -23.47
CA LYS A 304 7.58 24.54 -22.07
C LYS A 304 6.68 23.70 -21.16
N LEU A 305 7.30 23.04 -20.19
CA LEU A 305 6.60 22.29 -19.15
C LEU A 305 6.76 23.00 -17.82
N TYR A 306 5.71 22.93 -17.01
CA TYR A 306 5.75 23.26 -15.61
C TYR A 306 6.53 22.20 -14.83
N TYR A 307 7.34 22.60 -13.88
CA TYR A 307 8.09 21.79 -12.94
C TYR A 307 7.96 22.40 -11.55
N LEU A 308 7.98 21.56 -10.52
CA LEU A 308 8.10 22.01 -9.14
C LEU A 308 9.56 21.91 -8.70
N LYS A 309 10.24 23.04 -8.55
CA LYS A 309 11.57 23.09 -7.96
C LYS A 309 11.45 22.94 -6.45
N LEU A 310 11.90 21.80 -5.92
CA LEU A 310 11.83 21.50 -4.50
C LEU A 310 12.58 22.54 -3.65
N ASP A 311 12.00 22.86 -2.51
CA ASP A 311 12.66 23.66 -1.47
C ASP A 311 13.79 22.83 -0.83
N SER A 312 15.01 23.36 -0.86
CA SER A 312 16.19 22.61 -0.39
C SER A 312 16.22 22.45 1.12
N GLU A 313 15.74 23.43 1.88
CA GLU A 313 15.72 23.36 3.34
C GLU A 313 14.69 22.32 3.79
N LYS A 314 13.47 22.38 3.23
CA LYS A 314 12.43 21.39 3.53
C LYS A 314 12.82 19.98 3.10
N LEU A 315 13.52 19.85 1.96
CA LEU A 315 14.01 18.54 1.50
C LEU A 315 15.02 17.95 2.50
N GLU A 316 15.99 18.73 2.98
CA GLU A 316 16.99 18.22 3.94
C GLU A 316 16.41 17.97 5.34
N GLU A 317 15.42 18.76 5.78
CA GLU A 317 14.63 18.49 6.99
C GLU A 317 13.97 17.11 6.91
N VAL A 318 13.18 16.88 5.86
CA VAL A 318 12.46 15.60 5.64
C VAL A 318 13.45 14.44 5.51
N LYS A 319 14.59 14.62 4.83
CA LYS A 319 15.61 13.58 4.72
C LYS A 319 16.17 13.18 6.07
N THR A 320 16.44 14.16 6.93
CA THR A 320 16.96 13.92 8.28
C THR A 320 15.92 13.19 9.14
N GLU A 321 14.67 13.63 9.10
CA GLU A 321 13.56 13.01 9.81
C GLU A 321 13.36 11.54 9.40
N LEU A 322 13.22 11.28 8.10
CA LEU A 322 12.97 9.92 7.61
C LEU A 322 14.16 8.98 7.85
N LYS A 323 15.40 9.48 7.79
CA LYS A 323 16.58 8.70 8.19
C LYS A 323 16.51 8.30 9.66
N ASN A 324 16.18 9.25 10.54
CA ASN A 324 16.01 8.98 11.96
C ASN A 324 14.88 7.96 12.21
N ASP A 325 13.80 8.00 11.43
CA ASP A 325 12.72 7.02 11.54
C ASP A 325 13.12 5.60 11.14
N ILE A 326 14.07 5.45 10.22
CA ILE A 326 14.58 4.16 9.75
C ILE A 326 15.65 3.60 10.70
N ASP A 327 16.52 4.46 11.21
CA ASP A 327 17.64 4.04 12.06
C ASP A 327 17.23 3.76 13.52
N ASN A 328 16.08 4.30 13.96
CA ASN A 328 15.54 4.09 15.31
C ASN A 328 14.38 3.09 15.33
#